data_AF-A0A7S0I461-F1
#
_entry.id   AF-A0A7S0I461-F1
#
_cell.length_a   1.000
_cell.length_b   1.000
_cell.length_c   1.000
_cell.angle_alpha   90.00
_cell.angle_beta   90.00
_cell.angle_gamma   90.00
#
_symmetry.space_group_name_H-M   'P 1'
#
loop_
_entity.id
_entity.type
_entity.pdbx_description
1 polymer ?
#
loop_
_entity_poly.entity_id
_entity_poly.type
_entity_poly.pdbx_seq_one_letter_code
_entity_poly.pdbx_strand_id
1 'polypeptide(L)'
;FYGESLSVATAGVPASFTVTCRDSYANARDVCTEQFSLQITDQAQTIQLYSGSFIGNTGNYVATVAGTYSLKISLGSDIKQFVVNVHPGTTSSASCEANGVSLTIATAGFGATFSIQSKDSFLNLRTNNDDVYRIFIQGADNEHYNARAEPAGLSPNTLLGQSTVSYRMSKSGEYSLNVLVASDGIGGLNLACHEDDSFLSPFYTATAGVDVRWASNGICQSHSGNLASTFARWSGFISSQYAEEHTYIANIGSATERLKLWIDNAWIIDQWTSLGATHLLATVWMVRDVMVDIKIEYKTIANFGSIELSWSSVSQPEG
;
A
#
# COMPACT_ATOMS: atom_id res chain seq x y z
N PHE A 1 24.32 -16.54 19.34
CA PHE A 1 23.74 -15.46 18.53
C PHE A 1 22.67 -16.11 17.70
N TYR A 2 21.43 -15.65 17.82
CA TYR A 2 20.27 -16.22 17.15
C TYR A 2 19.39 -15.08 16.65
N GLY A 3 18.85 -15.22 15.44
CA GLY A 3 17.99 -14.24 14.81
C GLY A 3 18.33 -14.07 13.33
N GLU A 4 17.30 -13.98 12.50
CA GLU A 4 17.43 -13.77 11.04
C GLU A 4 18.15 -12.46 10.71
N SER A 5 18.10 -11.47 11.61
CA SER A 5 18.81 -10.19 11.47
C SER A 5 20.33 -10.31 11.46
N LEU A 6 20.88 -11.49 11.74
CA LEU A 6 22.32 -11.75 11.56
C LEU A 6 22.67 -12.04 10.09
N SER A 7 21.68 -12.33 9.23
CA SER A 7 21.87 -12.64 7.82
C SER A 7 21.06 -11.77 6.86
N VAL A 8 19.88 -11.30 7.26
CA VAL A 8 18.97 -10.52 6.42
C VAL A 8 18.34 -9.37 7.21
N ALA A 9 18.26 -8.19 6.61
CA ALA A 9 17.53 -7.05 7.15
C ALA A 9 16.84 -6.25 6.03
N THR A 10 15.96 -5.34 6.42
CA THR A 10 15.27 -4.44 5.50
C THR A 10 15.63 -3.00 5.84
N ALA A 11 15.93 -2.19 4.83
CA ALA A 11 16.28 -0.78 5.03
C ALA A 11 15.13 -0.04 5.74
N GLY A 12 15.49 0.75 6.77
CA GLY A 12 14.54 1.51 7.58
C GLY A 12 13.78 0.72 8.65
N VAL A 13 13.90 -0.61 8.66
CA VAL A 13 13.20 -1.48 9.63
C VAL A 13 14.17 -1.84 10.77
N PRO A 14 13.78 -1.64 12.04
CA PRO A 14 14.58 -2.10 13.18
C PRO A 14 14.78 -3.62 13.16
N ALA A 15 16.05 -4.03 13.22
CA ALA A 15 16.46 -5.43 13.22
C ALA A 15 17.09 -5.77 14.59
N SER A 16 16.75 -6.95 15.12
CA SER A 16 17.24 -7.38 16.43
C SER A 16 17.63 -8.85 16.46
N PHE A 17 18.63 -9.20 17.26
CA PHE A 17 19.09 -10.56 17.49
C PHE A 17 19.40 -10.80 18.97
N THR A 18 19.39 -12.06 19.37
CA THR A 18 19.63 -12.47 20.75
C THR A 18 21.03 -13.04 20.93
N VAL A 19 21.69 -12.58 21.99
CA VAL A 19 22.96 -13.10 22.49
C VAL A 19 22.67 -14.07 23.64
N THR A 20 23.38 -15.18 23.68
CA THR A 20 23.38 -16.07 24.85
C THR A 20 24.79 -16.11 25.38
N CYS A 21 24.95 -15.59 26.59
CA CYS A 21 26.21 -15.59 27.28
C CYS A 21 26.41 -16.91 28.03
N ARG A 22 27.66 -17.36 28.07
CA ARG A 22 28.07 -18.52 28.84
C ARG A 22 29.23 -18.13 29.76
N ASP A 23 29.30 -18.76 30.93
CA ASP A 23 30.44 -18.60 31.82
C ASP A 23 31.67 -19.37 31.29
N SER A 24 32.78 -19.30 32.03
CA SER A 24 34.03 -20.02 31.71
C SER A 24 33.89 -21.54 31.72
N TYR A 25 32.81 -22.08 32.29
CA TYR A 25 32.49 -23.51 32.36
C TYR A 25 31.39 -23.90 31.35
N ALA A 26 31.08 -23.02 30.40
CA ALA A 26 30.07 -23.18 29.35
C ALA A 26 28.61 -23.23 29.83
N ASN A 27 28.32 -22.90 31.09
CA ASN A 27 26.95 -22.80 31.59
C ASN A 27 26.27 -21.57 30.99
N ALA A 28 25.02 -21.70 30.54
CA ALA A 28 24.25 -20.57 30.03
C ALA A 28 23.89 -19.61 31.16
N ARG A 29 23.96 -18.31 30.89
CA ARG A 29 23.53 -17.24 31.80
C ARG A 29 22.26 -16.59 31.28
N ASP A 30 21.37 -16.24 32.20
CA ASP A 30 20.09 -15.58 31.88
C ASP A 30 20.28 -14.14 31.42
N VAL A 31 21.32 -13.45 31.92
CA VAL A 31 21.65 -12.08 31.55
C VAL A 31 23.14 -11.97 31.24
N CYS A 32 23.43 -11.39 30.09
CA CYS A 32 24.74 -10.88 29.72
C CYS A 32 24.99 -9.57 30.47
N THR A 33 25.96 -9.55 31.38
CA THR A 33 26.38 -8.31 32.06
C THR A 33 27.51 -7.60 31.31
N GLU A 34 28.05 -8.25 30.30
CA GLU A 34 29.12 -7.74 29.46
C GLU A 34 28.66 -6.61 28.53
N GLN A 35 29.56 -5.66 28.28
CA GLN A 35 29.37 -4.62 27.28
C GLN A 35 29.84 -5.12 25.92
N PHE A 36 28.89 -5.44 25.04
CA PHE A 36 29.16 -5.74 23.65
C PHE A 36 29.21 -4.46 22.82
N SER A 37 30.09 -4.42 21.82
CA SER A 37 30.02 -3.42 20.75
C SER A 37 29.52 -4.06 19.46
N LEU A 38 28.81 -3.27 18.66
CA LEU A 38 28.27 -3.66 17.36
C LEU A 38 28.80 -2.70 16.31
N GLN A 39 29.30 -3.24 15.20
CA GLN A 39 29.77 -2.45 14.07
C GLN A 39 29.27 -3.07 12.78
N ILE A 40 28.62 -2.29 11.94
CA ILE A 40 28.24 -2.68 10.58
C ILE A 40 29.12 -1.91 9.63
N THR A 41 29.79 -2.61 8.72
CA THR A 41 30.72 -2.01 7.75
C THR A 41 30.43 -2.56 6.36
N ASP A 42 30.51 -1.69 5.36
CA ASP A 42 30.64 -2.11 3.96
C ASP A 42 32.04 -2.71 3.74
N GLN A 43 32.26 -3.33 2.58
CA GLN A 43 33.58 -3.91 2.25
C GLN A 43 34.69 -2.84 2.16
N ALA A 44 34.34 -1.56 2.01
CA ALA A 44 35.27 -0.42 1.95
C ALA A 44 35.50 0.31 3.31
N GLN A 45 34.81 -0.11 4.38
CA GLN A 45 34.87 0.46 5.74
C GLN A 45 34.50 1.95 5.86
N THR A 46 33.62 2.47 5.01
CA THR A 46 33.44 3.92 4.83
C THR A 46 32.18 4.50 5.47
N ILE A 47 31.20 3.69 5.87
CA ILE A 47 29.87 4.21 6.22
C ILE A 47 29.44 3.77 7.63
N GLN A 48 29.33 4.75 8.54
CA GLN A 48 28.63 4.65 9.82
C GLN A 48 27.16 5.05 9.59
N LEU A 49 26.29 4.09 9.29
CA LEU A 49 24.84 4.30 9.21
C LEU A 49 24.12 3.27 10.08
N TYR A 50 24.41 3.32 11.39
CA TYR A 50 23.72 2.49 12.37
C TYR A 50 23.49 3.28 13.67
N SER A 51 22.26 3.20 14.21
CA SER A 51 22.05 3.34 15.64
C SER A 51 21.83 1.93 16.16
N GLY A 52 22.82 1.38 16.83
CA GLY A 52 22.67 0.06 17.41
C GLY A 52 23.16 0.05 18.84
N SER A 53 22.40 -0.65 19.64
CA SER A 53 22.54 -0.69 21.08
C SER A 53 22.27 -2.10 21.54
N PHE A 54 22.90 -2.46 22.65
CA PHE A 54 22.53 -3.63 23.41
C PHE A 54 21.56 -3.21 24.51
N ILE A 55 20.42 -3.90 24.60
CA ILE A 55 19.48 -3.80 25.71
C ILE A 55 19.39 -5.20 26.31
N GLY A 56 20.09 -5.42 27.42
CA GLY A 56 20.28 -6.76 27.99
C GLY A 56 20.94 -7.72 27.00
N ASN A 57 20.25 -8.81 26.66
CA ASN A 57 20.75 -9.84 25.75
C ASN A 57 20.45 -9.55 24.26
N THR A 58 19.80 -8.42 23.95
CA THR A 58 19.32 -8.13 22.61
C THR A 58 20.19 -7.05 21.98
N GLY A 59 20.81 -7.38 20.84
CA GLY A 59 21.46 -6.41 19.97
C GLY A 59 20.46 -5.87 18.96
N ASN A 60 20.39 -4.55 18.81
CA ASN A 60 19.51 -3.87 17.87
C ASN A 60 20.33 -3.07 16.87
N TYR A 61 19.85 -2.93 15.64
CA TYR A 61 20.39 -1.98 14.66
C TYR A 61 19.31 -1.58 13.65
N VAL A 62 19.54 -0.47 12.95
CA VAL A 62 18.75 -0.04 11.79
C VAL A 62 19.74 0.24 10.66
N ALA A 63 19.58 -0.43 9.53
CA ALA A 63 20.32 -0.13 8.31
C ALA A 63 19.42 0.72 7.39
N THR A 64 19.99 1.69 6.68
CA THR A 64 19.22 2.57 5.76
C THR A 64 19.62 2.40 4.31
N VAL A 65 20.77 1.77 4.03
CA VAL A 65 21.27 1.55 2.67
C VAL A 65 21.20 0.05 2.37
N ALA A 66 20.63 -0.29 1.22
CA ALA A 66 20.56 -1.66 0.75
C ALA A 66 21.93 -2.13 0.24
N GLY A 67 22.26 -3.39 0.51
CA GLY A 67 23.55 -3.96 0.14
C GLY A 67 24.00 -5.08 1.06
N THR A 68 25.22 -5.56 0.86
CA THR A 68 25.83 -6.60 1.67
C THR A 68 26.87 -6.00 2.62
N TYR A 69 26.72 -6.27 3.91
CA TYR A 69 27.53 -5.69 4.98
C TYR A 69 28.15 -6.77 5.86
N SER A 70 29.27 -6.41 6.50
CA SER A 70 29.89 -7.16 7.58
C SER A 70 29.40 -6.63 8.93
N LEU A 71 28.58 -7.41 9.63
CA LEU A 71 28.16 -7.17 11.01
C LEU A 71 29.18 -7.81 11.96
N LYS A 72 29.95 -6.98 12.68
CA LYS A 72 30.90 -7.39 13.70
C LYS A 72 30.33 -7.12 15.08
N ILE A 73 30.39 -8.14 15.93
CA ILE A 73 30.04 -8.04 17.35
C ILE A 73 31.30 -8.34 18.14
N SER A 74 31.70 -7.41 19.01
CA SER A 74 32.92 -7.53 19.79
C SER A 74 32.65 -7.57 21.30
N LEU A 75 33.42 -8.41 21.99
CA LEU A 75 33.50 -8.47 23.45
C LEU A 75 34.99 -8.38 23.83
N GLY A 76 35.45 -7.20 24.23
CA GLY A 76 36.90 -6.97 24.38
C GLY A 76 37.63 -7.17 23.05
N SER A 77 38.56 -8.13 22.99
CA SER A 77 39.29 -8.50 21.78
C SER A 77 38.59 -9.56 20.92
N ASP A 78 37.59 -10.26 21.45
CA ASP A 78 36.90 -11.32 20.72
C ASP A 78 35.92 -10.72 19.73
N ILE A 79 35.95 -11.19 18.48
CA ILE A 79 35.10 -10.70 17.40
C ILE A 79 34.35 -11.88 16.79
N LYS A 80 33.02 -11.76 16.70
CA LYS A 80 32.21 -12.58 15.78
C LYS A 80 31.71 -11.72 14.64
N GLN A 81 31.81 -12.26 13.43
CA GLN A 81 31.43 -11.57 12.22
C GLN A 81 30.35 -12.35 11.47
N PHE A 82 29.37 -11.63 10.96
CA PHE A 82 28.27 -12.13 10.14
C PHE A 82 28.19 -11.31 8.85
N VAL A 83 27.63 -11.93 7.81
CA VAL A 83 27.30 -11.25 6.56
C VAL A 83 25.81 -10.96 6.57
N VAL A 84 25.44 -9.68 6.51
CA VAL A 84 24.05 -9.22 6.50
C VAL A 84 23.73 -8.68 5.11
N ASN A 85 22.67 -9.21 4.49
CA ASN A 85 22.08 -8.67 3.27
C ASN A 85 20.92 -7.76 3.64
N VAL A 86 21.08 -6.46 3.42
CA VAL A 86 20.04 -5.45 3.61
C VAL A 86 19.29 -5.29 2.30
N HIS A 87 18.02 -5.67 2.28
CA HIS A 87 17.13 -5.42 1.15
C HIS A 87 16.54 -4.01 1.22
N PRO A 88 16.20 -3.40 0.07
CA PRO A 88 15.43 -2.16 0.04
C PRO A 88 14.13 -2.28 0.84
N GLY A 89 13.72 -1.17 1.46
CA GLY A 89 12.43 -1.04 2.12
C GLY A 89 11.26 -1.12 1.15
N THR A 90 10.05 -0.91 1.67
CA THR A 90 8.85 -0.73 0.84
C THR A 90 9.02 0.49 -0.07
N THR A 91 8.46 0.41 -1.27
CA THR A 91 8.53 1.50 -2.24
C THR A 91 7.87 2.76 -1.70
N SER A 92 8.51 3.91 -1.95
CA SER A 92 8.02 5.22 -1.54
C SER A 92 7.85 6.10 -2.78
N SER A 93 6.62 6.55 -3.04
CA SER A 93 6.26 7.39 -4.20
C SER A 93 7.10 8.66 -4.27
N ALA A 94 7.40 9.29 -3.14
CA ALA A 94 8.20 10.52 -3.07
C ALA A 94 9.65 10.35 -3.55
N SER A 95 10.17 9.12 -3.54
CA SER A 95 11.53 8.78 -3.97
C SER A 95 11.60 8.19 -5.38
N CYS A 96 10.47 7.69 -5.89
CA CYS A 96 10.39 7.06 -7.20
C CYS A 96 10.54 8.09 -8.31
N GLU A 97 10.90 7.60 -9.50
CA GLU A 97 11.20 8.47 -10.63
C GLU A 97 10.55 7.93 -11.90
N ALA A 98 9.79 8.77 -12.61
CA ALA A 98 9.23 8.45 -13.92
C ALA A 98 10.09 9.10 -15.01
N ASN A 99 10.45 8.33 -16.03
CA ASN A 99 11.37 8.70 -17.10
C ASN A 99 10.77 8.38 -18.47
N GLY A 100 10.82 9.34 -19.41
CA GLY A 100 10.41 9.13 -20.80
C GLY A 100 9.77 10.37 -21.42
N VAL A 101 10.05 10.62 -22.71
CA VAL A 101 9.48 11.76 -23.45
C VAL A 101 7.95 11.75 -23.50
N SER A 102 7.35 10.57 -23.39
CA SER A 102 5.90 10.39 -23.36
C SER A 102 5.24 11.09 -22.16
N LEU A 103 5.96 11.33 -21.06
CA LEU A 103 5.42 12.07 -19.92
C LEU A 103 5.00 13.50 -20.27
N THR A 104 5.57 14.10 -21.33
CA THR A 104 5.28 15.48 -21.73
C THR A 104 4.66 15.58 -23.13
N ILE A 105 4.89 14.61 -24.01
CA ILE A 105 4.40 14.62 -25.39
C ILE A 105 3.97 13.23 -25.83
N ALA A 106 2.73 13.09 -26.28
CA ALA A 106 2.22 11.88 -26.92
C ALA A 106 1.30 12.23 -28.11
N THR A 107 1.15 11.30 -29.05
CA THR A 107 0.31 11.49 -30.24
C THR A 107 -1.03 10.79 -30.05
N ALA A 108 -2.13 11.52 -30.21
CA ALA A 108 -3.47 10.96 -30.15
C ALA A 108 -3.63 9.79 -31.13
N GLY A 109 -4.20 8.69 -30.65
CA GLY A 109 -4.39 7.47 -31.43
C GLY A 109 -3.15 6.57 -31.53
N PHE A 110 -1.98 6.96 -31.01
CA PHE A 110 -0.78 6.11 -30.95
C PHE A 110 -0.44 5.71 -29.51
N GLY A 111 0.14 4.52 -29.35
CA GLY A 111 0.65 4.07 -28.06
C GLY A 111 1.90 4.86 -27.66
N ALA A 112 1.99 5.20 -26.39
CA ALA A 112 3.11 5.91 -25.78
C ALA A 112 3.58 5.15 -24.54
N THR A 113 4.88 5.25 -24.23
CA THR A 113 5.51 4.48 -23.16
C THR A 113 6.49 5.32 -22.34
N PHE A 114 6.50 5.12 -21.03
CA PHE A 114 7.52 5.64 -20.13
C PHE A 114 7.90 4.58 -19.10
N SER A 115 9.03 4.76 -18.42
CA SER A 115 9.50 3.88 -17.35
C SER A 115 9.31 4.51 -15.98
N ILE A 116 9.08 3.70 -14.96
CA ILE A 116 9.13 4.08 -13.55
C ILE A 116 10.27 3.30 -12.89
N GLN A 117 11.15 4.00 -12.18
CA GLN A 117 12.15 3.38 -11.31
C GLN A 117 11.65 3.44 -9.86
N SER A 118 11.33 2.28 -9.30
CA SER A 118 10.94 2.14 -7.89
C SER A 118 12.13 2.35 -6.96
N LYS A 119 11.92 3.13 -5.91
CA LYS A 119 12.88 3.34 -4.81
C LYS A 119 12.16 3.29 -3.46
N ASP A 120 12.89 2.94 -2.40
CA ASP A 120 12.40 3.12 -1.03
C ASP A 120 12.65 4.55 -0.51
N SER A 121 12.16 4.85 0.69
CA SER A 121 12.31 6.17 1.32
C SER A 121 13.76 6.61 1.58
N PHE A 122 14.73 5.69 1.45
CA PHE A 122 16.16 5.95 1.58
C PHE A 122 16.88 5.96 0.23
N LEU A 123 16.13 6.04 -0.87
CA LEU A 123 16.62 6.07 -2.25
C LEU A 123 17.26 4.76 -2.72
N ASN A 124 17.07 3.65 -2.01
CA ASN A 124 17.56 2.36 -2.49
C ASN A 124 16.69 1.89 -3.65
N LEU A 125 17.33 1.44 -4.74
CA LEU A 125 16.62 0.83 -5.87
C LEU A 125 15.94 -0.45 -5.41
N ARG A 126 14.64 -0.58 -5.65
CA ARG A 126 13.93 -1.83 -5.38
C ARG A 126 14.47 -2.93 -6.30
N THR A 127 14.48 -4.16 -5.79
CA THR A 127 14.96 -5.34 -6.52
C THR A 127 13.86 -6.29 -6.94
N ASN A 128 12.63 -6.03 -6.52
CA ASN A 128 11.47 -6.90 -6.71
C ASN A 128 10.48 -6.21 -7.66
N ASN A 129 9.60 -7.01 -8.25
CA ASN A 129 8.59 -6.58 -9.22
C ASN A 129 7.16 -6.66 -8.64
N ASP A 130 7.02 -6.38 -7.36
CA ASP A 130 5.80 -6.47 -6.55
C ASP A 130 5.11 -5.10 -6.36
N ASP A 131 5.65 -4.04 -6.97
CA ASP A 131 5.10 -2.70 -6.87
C ASP A 131 3.84 -2.54 -7.70
N VAL A 132 2.79 -2.04 -7.05
CA VAL A 132 1.50 -1.76 -7.68
C VAL A 132 1.32 -0.25 -7.82
N TYR A 133 0.90 0.17 -9.01
CA TYR A 133 0.78 1.57 -9.38
C TYR A 133 -0.66 1.93 -9.76
N ARG A 134 -1.11 3.08 -9.28
CA ARG A 134 -2.27 3.80 -9.83
C ARG A 134 -1.75 4.81 -10.84
N ILE A 135 -2.03 4.56 -12.12
CA ILE A 135 -1.69 5.49 -13.21
C ILE A 135 -2.98 6.05 -13.79
N PHE A 136 -3.20 7.34 -13.57
CA PHE A 136 -4.40 8.06 -14.00
C PHE A 136 -4.03 9.18 -14.95
N ILE A 137 -4.65 9.22 -16.11
CA ILE A 137 -4.46 10.27 -17.11
C ILE A 137 -5.79 10.98 -17.25
N GLN A 138 -5.84 12.28 -16.96
CA GLN A 138 -7.05 13.08 -17.03
C GLN A 138 -6.90 14.20 -18.05
N GLY A 139 -7.82 14.26 -19.00
CA GLY A 139 -7.96 15.33 -19.99
C GLY A 139 -9.15 16.23 -19.67
N ALA A 140 -9.54 17.03 -20.67
CA ALA A 140 -10.74 17.85 -20.62
C ALA A 140 -12.03 17.01 -20.68
N ASP A 141 -13.18 17.63 -20.40
CA ASP A 141 -14.52 17.05 -20.58
C ASP A 141 -14.74 15.69 -19.88
N ASN A 142 -14.18 15.52 -18.68
CA ASN A 142 -14.19 14.26 -17.92
C ASN A 142 -13.56 13.07 -18.67
N GLU A 143 -12.71 13.30 -19.66
CA GLU A 143 -11.95 12.23 -20.31
C GLU A 143 -10.86 11.73 -19.36
N HIS A 144 -10.90 10.44 -19.06
CA HIS A 144 -9.91 9.80 -18.21
C HIS A 144 -9.49 8.45 -18.78
N TYR A 145 -8.24 8.08 -18.49
CA TYR A 145 -7.65 6.82 -18.87
C TYR A 145 -6.88 6.23 -17.69
N ASN A 146 -6.92 4.91 -17.60
CA ASN A 146 -6.11 4.15 -16.67
C ASN A 146 -5.07 3.36 -17.46
N ALA A 147 -3.88 3.23 -16.88
CA ALA A 147 -2.83 2.39 -17.41
C ALA A 147 -2.33 1.43 -16.33
N ARG A 148 -1.70 0.35 -16.77
CA ARG A 148 -0.93 -0.54 -15.90
C ARG A 148 0.56 -0.32 -16.11
N ALA A 149 1.33 -0.62 -15.07
CA ALA A 149 2.77 -0.76 -15.16
C ALA A 149 3.11 -2.25 -15.29
N GLU A 150 3.92 -2.61 -16.28
CA GLU A 150 4.45 -3.95 -16.43
C GLU A 150 5.92 -3.96 -16.00
N PRO A 151 6.37 -4.92 -15.17
CA PRO A 151 7.78 -4.98 -14.79
C PRO A 151 8.69 -5.13 -16.01
N ALA A 152 9.76 -4.35 -16.07
CA ALA A 152 10.73 -4.39 -17.17
C ALA A 152 11.51 -5.72 -17.24
N GLY A 153 11.46 -6.51 -16.17
CA GLY A 153 12.09 -7.83 -16.05
C GLY A 153 13.12 -7.90 -14.94
N LEU A 154 13.74 -9.07 -14.76
CA LEU A 154 14.80 -9.29 -13.77
C LEU A 154 16.20 -9.36 -14.40
N SER A 155 16.29 -9.20 -15.73
CA SER A 155 17.53 -9.30 -16.49
C SER A 155 17.55 -8.26 -17.62
N PRO A 156 18.65 -7.52 -17.81
CA PRO A 156 19.83 -7.43 -16.92
C PRO A 156 19.51 -6.82 -15.55
N ASN A 157 20.40 -6.98 -14.55
CA ASN A 157 20.22 -6.44 -13.19
C ASN A 157 20.02 -4.91 -13.14
N THR A 158 20.23 -4.20 -14.24
CA THR A 158 19.96 -2.77 -14.39
C THR A 158 18.48 -2.44 -14.58
N LEU A 159 17.61 -3.44 -14.79
CA LEU A 159 16.15 -3.28 -14.91
C LEU A 159 15.40 -3.64 -13.61
N LEU A 160 16.12 -3.97 -12.54
CA LEU A 160 15.51 -4.32 -11.27
C LEU A 160 14.73 -3.14 -10.69
N GLY A 161 13.50 -3.41 -10.25
CA GLY A 161 12.58 -2.39 -9.74
C GLY A 161 12.17 -1.36 -10.79
N GLN A 162 12.39 -1.64 -12.07
CA GLN A 162 11.89 -0.80 -13.16
C GLN A 162 10.61 -1.39 -13.74
N SER A 163 9.63 -0.53 -14.00
CA SER A 163 8.40 -0.89 -14.70
C SER A 163 8.19 -0.02 -15.93
N THR A 164 7.58 -0.57 -16.97
CA THR A 164 7.18 0.13 -18.18
C THR A 164 5.68 0.36 -18.15
N VAL A 165 5.28 1.61 -18.34
CA VAL A 165 3.88 1.99 -18.50
C VAL A 165 3.59 2.20 -19.97
N SER A 166 2.50 1.62 -20.44
CA SER A 166 1.98 1.83 -21.80
C SER A 166 0.58 2.43 -21.73
N TYR A 167 0.33 3.48 -22.50
CA TYR A 167 -0.97 4.13 -22.57
C TYR A 167 -1.27 4.65 -23.98
N ARG A 168 -2.54 4.94 -24.24
CA ARG A 168 -3.02 5.49 -25.50
C ARG A 168 -4.19 6.43 -25.23
N MET A 169 -4.07 7.67 -25.68
CA MET A 169 -5.14 8.66 -25.62
C MET A 169 -5.82 8.74 -26.99
N SER A 170 -7.14 8.93 -27.04
CA SER A 170 -7.89 8.96 -28.30
C SER A 170 -8.05 10.37 -28.87
N LYS A 171 -7.95 11.42 -28.04
CA LYS A 171 -8.11 12.82 -28.44
C LYS A 171 -6.81 13.60 -28.23
N SER A 172 -6.68 14.70 -28.99
CA SER A 172 -5.63 15.68 -28.78
C SER A 172 -6.06 16.70 -27.73
N GLY A 173 -5.15 17.08 -26.84
CA GLY A 173 -5.42 18.06 -25.80
C GLY A 173 -4.31 18.08 -24.77
N GLU A 174 -4.50 18.90 -23.74
CA GLU A 174 -3.67 18.87 -22.54
C GLU A 174 -4.21 17.79 -21.59
N TYR A 175 -3.29 17.02 -21.02
CA TYR A 175 -3.60 15.95 -20.07
C TYR A 175 -2.72 16.09 -18.84
N SER A 176 -3.27 15.74 -17.67
CA SER A 176 -2.50 15.50 -16.46
C SER A 176 -2.27 14.00 -16.31
N LEU A 177 -1.02 13.59 -16.12
CA LEU A 177 -0.64 12.20 -15.87
C LEU A 177 -0.16 12.09 -14.42
N ASN A 178 -0.88 11.29 -13.63
CA ASN A 178 -0.61 11.06 -12.23
C ASN A 178 -0.15 9.61 -12.04
N VAL A 179 0.94 9.42 -11.32
CA VAL A 179 1.46 8.10 -10.93
C VAL A 179 1.55 8.05 -9.41
N LEU A 180 0.86 7.09 -8.80
CA LEU A 180 0.88 6.84 -7.36
C LEU A 180 1.27 5.39 -7.10
N VAL A 181 1.98 5.14 -5.99
CA VAL A 181 2.37 3.80 -5.55
C VAL A 181 1.43 3.34 -4.45
N ALA A 182 0.89 2.12 -4.55
CA ALA A 182 -0.10 1.62 -3.60
C ALA A 182 0.44 1.44 -2.17
N SER A 183 1.75 1.22 -2.00
CA SER A 183 2.40 1.00 -0.69
C SER A 183 2.38 2.21 0.25
N ASP A 184 2.10 3.42 -0.23
CA ASP A 184 2.07 4.65 0.59
C ASP A 184 0.70 4.90 1.26
N GLY A 185 0.03 3.83 1.71
CA GLY A 185 -1.30 3.94 2.33
C GLY A 185 -2.42 4.29 1.33
N ILE A 186 -2.13 4.16 0.03
CA ILE A 186 -3.06 4.40 -1.07
C ILE A 186 -3.80 3.09 -1.45
N GLY A 187 -3.28 1.92 -1.05
CA GLY A 187 -3.94 0.63 -1.24
C GLY A 187 -5.05 0.35 -0.22
N GLY A 188 -6.18 -0.20 -0.70
CA GLY A 188 -7.31 -0.61 0.14
C GLY A 188 -8.39 0.46 0.29
N LEU A 189 -9.40 0.18 1.11
CA LEU A 189 -10.55 1.06 1.35
C LEU A 189 -10.36 1.84 2.66
N ASN A 190 -10.51 3.16 2.56
CA ASN A 190 -10.51 4.07 3.69
C ASN A 190 -11.94 4.52 3.98
N LEU A 191 -12.37 4.32 5.22
CA LEU A 191 -13.63 4.79 5.77
C LEU A 191 -13.45 6.23 6.26
N ALA A 192 -14.36 7.10 5.86
CA ALA A 192 -14.51 8.47 6.33
C ALA A 192 -15.95 8.68 6.81
N CYS A 193 -16.11 9.23 8.01
CA CYS A 193 -17.42 9.43 8.63
C CYS A 193 -17.71 10.93 8.75
N HIS A 194 -18.94 11.32 8.39
CA HIS A 194 -19.30 12.70 8.13
C HIS A 194 -20.53 13.10 8.94
N GLU A 195 -20.70 14.39 9.22
CA GLU A 195 -21.87 14.87 9.97
C GLU A 195 -23.14 14.91 9.11
N ASP A 196 -22.96 15.02 7.79
CA ASP A 196 -24.03 15.15 6.82
C ASP A 196 -23.69 14.46 5.49
N ASP A 197 -24.64 14.55 4.56
CA ASP A 197 -24.59 13.89 3.26
C ASP A 197 -23.94 14.74 2.15
N SER A 198 -23.31 15.88 2.52
CA SER A 198 -22.42 16.65 1.65
C SER A 198 -21.03 16.03 1.55
N PHE A 199 -20.64 15.27 2.58
CA PHE A 199 -19.35 14.59 2.68
C PHE A 199 -18.12 15.49 2.43
N LEU A 200 -18.21 16.78 2.79
CA LEU A 200 -17.14 17.75 2.55
C LEU A 200 -15.98 17.59 3.54
N SER A 201 -16.29 17.35 4.82
CA SER A 201 -15.29 17.23 5.89
C SER A 201 -15.59 16.02 6.78
N PRO A 202 -14.68 15.02 6.88
CA PRO A 202 -14.85 13.93 7.82
C PRO A 202 -14.39 14.32 9.21
N PHE A 203 -15.11 13.88 10.26
CA PHE A 203 -14.67 14.01 11.64
C PHE A 203 -13.92 12.77 12.15
N TYR A 204 -13.97 11.66 11.39
CA TYR A 204 -13.30 10.41 11.68
C TYR A 204 -12.88 9.73 10.38
N THR A 205 -11.66 9.17 10.38
CA THR A 205 -11.12 8.40 9.26
C THR A 205 -10.37 7.17 9.78
N ALA A 206 -10.53 6.04 9.11
CA ALA A 206 -9.80 4.81 9.41
C ALA A 206 -9.62 3.97 8.14
N THR A 207 -8.63 3.09 8.12
CA THR A 207 -8.55 2.02 7.12
C THR A 207 -9.48 0.90 7.57
N ALA A 208 -10.55 0.65 6.82
CA ALA A 208 -11.57 -0.33 7.16
C ALA A 208 -12.25 -0.89 5.90
N GLY A 209 -12.58 -2.18 5.92
CA GLY A 209 -13.41 -2.80 4.90
C GLY A 209 -14.83 -2.22 4.86
N VAL A 210 -15.59 -2.61 3.83
CA VAL A 210 -16.97 -2.13 3.63
C VAL A 210 -17.97 -2.94 4.44
N ASP A 211 -17.65 -4.19 4.80
CA ASP A 211 -18.57 -5.06 5.52
C ASP A 211 -18.71 -4.62 6.97
N VAL A 212 -19.74 -3.83 7.23
CA VAL A 212 -19.96 -3.16 8.50
C VAL A 212 -21.42 -3.34 8.90
N ARG A 213 -21.64 -3.80 10.14
CA ARG A 213 -22.95 -3.93 10.78
C ARG A 213 -22.95 -3.19 12.11
N TRP A 214 -23.98 -2.39 12.38
CA TRP A 214 -24.05 -1.61 13.61
C TRP A 214 -25.47 -1.49 14.16
N ALA A 215 -25.56 -1.32 15.48
CA ALA A 215 -26.79 -1.07 16.22
C ALA A 215 -26.59 0.11 17.18
N SER A 216 -27.60 0.98 17.26
CA SER A 216 -27.78 2.13 18.17
C SER A 216 -26.71 3.23 18.18
N ASN A 217 -25.52 3.01 17.62
CA ASN A 217 -24.33 3.85 17.83
C ASN A 217 -23.75 4.44 16.53
N GLY A 218 -24.49 4.39 15.41
CA GLY A 218 -24.00 4.79 14.09
C GLY A 218 -22.87 3.89 13.55
N ILE A 219 -22.36 4.21 12.36
CA ILE A 219 -21.28 3.46 11.69
C ILE A 219 -19.95 3.70 12.42
N CYS A 220 -19.77 4.92 12.92
CA CYS A 220 -18.54 5.39 13.54
C CYS A 220 -18.87 6.21 14.77
N GLN A 221 -18.15 5.97 15.87
CA GLN A 221 -18.16 6.81 17.05
C GLN A 221 -16.97 7.79 16.99
N SER A 222 -17.22 9.08 17.17
CA SER A 222 -16.14 10.07 17.34
C SER A 222 -15.26 9.72 18.54
N HIS A 223 -13.96 10.04 18.49
CA HIS A 223 -13.05 9.87 19.62
C HIS A 223 -13.48 10.65 20.89
N SER A 224 -14.31 11.68 20.75
CA SER A 224 -14.94 12.43 21.85
C SER A 224 -16.20 11.78 22.44
N GLY A 225 -16.59 10.59 21.95
CA GLY A 225 -17.70 9.77 22.47
C GLY A 225 -19.11 10.29 22.20
N ASN A 226 -19.27 11.44 21.53
CA ASN A 226 -20.57 12.14 21.45
C ASN A 226 -21.20 12.22 20.04
N LEU A 227 -20.46 11.90 18.96
CA LEU A 227 -21.00 11.89 17.61
C LEU A 227 -21.02 10.45 17.06
N ALA A 228 -22.23 9.97 16.79
CA ALA A 228 -22.50 8.77 16.02
C ALA A 228 -22.99 9.22 14.65
N SER A 229 -22.27 8.86 13.58
CA SER A 229 -22.72 9.22 12.23
C SER A 229 -23.50 8.10 11.56
N THR A 230 -24.54 8.50 10.84
CA THR A 230 -25.27 7.66 9.91
C THR A 230 -24.83 7.87 8.46
N PHE A 231 -23.79 8.68 8.22
CA PHE A 231 -23.19 9.01 6.92
C PHE A 231 -21.74 8.52 6.87
N ALA A 232 -21.45 7.63 5.92
CA ALA A 232 -20.10 7.10 5.71
C ALA A 232 -19.75 7.12 4.23
N ARG A 233 -18.47 7.39 3.96
CA ARG A 233 -17.86 7.24 2.65
C ARG A 233 -16.70 6.29 2.74
N TRP A 234 -16.70 5.25 1.91
CA TRP A 234 -15.49 4.46 1.65
C TRP A 234 -14.89 4.97 0.36
N SER A 235 -13.56 5.12 0.34
CA SER A 235 -12.83 5.49 -0.87
C SER A 235 -11.48 4.83 -0.89
N GLY A 236 -11.01 4.46 -2.08
CA GLY A 236 -9.76 3.76 -2.23
C GLY A 236 -9.54 3.34 -3.67
N PHE A 237 -8.67 2.36 -3.84
CA PHE A 237 -8.35 1.81 -5.14
C PHE A 237 -8.44 0.29 -5.12
N ILE A 238 -8.92 -0.26 -6.22
CA ILE A 238 -9.02 -1.69 -6.45
C ILE A 238 -8.40 -2.04 -7.78
N SER A 239 -8.02 -3.31 -7.93
CA SER A 239 -7.56 -3.89 -9.18
C SER A 239 -8.12 -5.31 -9.29
N SER A 240 -8.26 -5.81 -10.51
CA SER A 240 -8.64 -7.20 -10.74
C SER A 240 -7.46 -7.99 -11.30
N GLN A 241 -7.39 -9.28 -10.99
CA GLN A 241 -6.48 -10.22 -11.63
C GLN A 241 -7.01 -10.69 -13.00
N TYR A 242 -8.25 -10.35 -13.34
CA TYR A 242 -8.94 -10.82 -14.53
C TYR A 242 -9.46 -9.65 -15.36
N ALA A 243 -9.29 -9.75 -16.69
CA ALA A 243 -9.80 -8.78 -17.65
C ALA A 243 -11.15 -9.27 -18.18
N GLU A 244 -12.21 -9.00 -17.43
CA GLU A 244 -13.56 -9.49 -17.69
C GLU A 244 -14.61 -8.65 -16.96
N GLU A 245 -15.88 -8.89 -17.28
CA GLU A 245 -17.00 -8.28 -16.57
C GLU A 245 -17.07 -8.79 -15.13
N HIS A 246 -17.08 -7.87 -14.17
CA HIS A 246 -17.26 -8.15 -12.75
C HIS A 246 -18.66 -7.72 -12.33
N THR A 247 -19.28 -8.54 -11.48
CA THR A 247 -20.56 -8.22 -10.83
C THR A 247 -20.28 -7.78 -9.40
N TYR A 248 -20.63 -6.54 -9.08
CA TYR A 248 -20.59 -5.99 -7.73
C TYR A 248 -21.96 -6.14 -7.08
N ILE A 249 -21.96 -6.64 -5.86
CA ILE A 249 -23.14 -6.92 -5.07
C ILE A 249 -23.07 -6.10 -3.79
N ALA A 250 -24.04 -5.22 -3.59
CA ALA A 250 -24.15 -4.45 -2.36
C ALA A 250 -25.45 -4.78 -1.63
N ASN A 251 -25.31 -5.32 -0.41
CA ASN A 251 -26.43 -5.63 0.47
C ASN A 251 -26.56 -4.54 1.53
N ILE A 252 -27.74 -3.93 1.64
CA ILE A 252 -28.07 -3.00 2.71
C ILE A 252 -29.25 -3.50 3.56
N GLY A 253 -29.35 -3.06 4.81
CA GLY A 253 -30.19 -3.71 5.81
C GLY A 253 -31.70 -3.47 5.68
N SER A 254 -32.11 -2.31 5.14
CA SER A 254 -33.50 -1.86 5.23
C SER A 254 -33.86 -0.74 4.26
N ALA A 255 -35.17 -0.44 4.18
CA ALA A 255 -35.71 0.66 3.37
C ALA A 255 -35.29 2.07 3.84
N THR A 256 -34.63 2.18 5.00
CA THR A 256 -34.14 3.46 5.56
C THR A 256 -32.72 3.82 5.12
N GLU A 257 -32.06 2.90 4.40
CA GLU A 257 -30.66 2.99 4.01
C GLU A 257 -30.54 3.39 2.53
N ARG A 258 -29.45 4.06 2.17
CA ARG A 258 -29.17 4.55 0.82
C ARG A 258 -27.71 4.33 0.48
N LEU A 259 -27.46 4.03 -0.78
CA LEU A 259 -26.12 3.70 -1.29
C LEU A 259 -25.90 4.35 -2.66
N LYS A 260 -24.68 4.84 -2.88
CA LYS A 260 -24.09 5.03 -4.20
C LYS A 260 -22.74 4.34 -4.26
N LEU A 261 -22.48 3.63 -5.35
CA LEU A 261 -21.20 2.97 -5.62
C LEU A 261 -20.66 3.48 -6.96
N TRP A 262 -19.40 3.90 -6.96
CA TRP A 262 -18.63 4.27 -8.14
C TRP A 262 -17.45 3.34 -8.32
N ILE A 263 -17.16 3.02 -9.57
CA ILE A 263 -15.93 2.39 -10.02
C ILE A 263 -15.38 3.26 -11.16
N ASP A 264 -14.12 3.64 -11.07
CA ASP A 264 -13.44 4.50 -12.07
C ASP A 264 -14.19 5.81 -12.32
N ASN A 265 -14.57 6.52 -11.24
CA ASN A 265 -15.40 7.73 -11.24
C ASN A 265 -16.79 7.61 -11.90
N ALA A 266 -17.20 6.43 -12.36
CA ALA A 266 -18.52 6.16 -12.90
C ALA A 266 -19.40 5.50 -11.83
N TRP A 267 -20.52 6.14 -11.48
CA TRP A 267 -21.58 5.52 -10.69
C TRP A 267 -22.13 4.26 -11.39
N ILE A 268 -22.04 3.12 -10.72
CA ILE A 268 -22.59 1.84 -11.19
C ILE A 268 -23.84 1.43 -10.40
N ILE A 269 -24.00 1.96 -9.18
CA ILE A 269 -25.24 1.86 -8.39
C ILE A 269 -25.59 3.26 -7.89
N ASP A 270 -26.83 3.70 -8.13
CA ASP A 270 -27.41 4.87 -7.46
C ASP A 270 -28.80 4.54 -6.92
N GLN A 271 -28.87 4.46 -5.59
CA GLN A 271 -30.09 4.32 -4.83
C GLN A 271 -30.19 5.42 -3.77
N TRP A 272 -29.76 6.64 -4.09
CA TRP A 272 -29.64 7.74 -3.13
C TRP A 272 -30.96 8.45 -2.87
N THR A 273 -31.70 8.74 -3.94
CA THR A 273 -32.99 9.44 -3.86
C THR A 273 -34.09 8.48 -3.43
N SER A 274 -34.15 7.31 -4.07
CA SER A 274 -35.13 6.27 -3.82
C SER A 274 -34.47 4.90 -3.84
N LEU A 275 -34.85 4.04 -2.91
CA LEU A 275 -34.40 2.65 -2.86
C LEU A 275 -35.42 1.74 -3.55
N GLY A 276 -34.97 1.00 -4.56
CA GLY A 276 -35.74 -0.01 -5.27
C GLY A 276 -35.58 -1.42 -4.70
N ALA A 277 -34.41 -1.75 -4.13
CA ALA A 277 -34.12 -3.04 -3.51
C ALA A 277 -33.04 -2.92 -2.43
N THR A 278 -32.97 -3.87 -1.51
CA THR A 278 -31.88 -3.97 -0.51
C THR A 278 -30.72 -4.85 -0.97
N HIS A 279 -30.91 -5.63 -2.04
CA HIS A 279 -29.89 -6.41 -2.73
C HIS A 279 -29.64 -5.74 -4.08
N LEU A 280 -28.48 -5.09 -4.21
CA LEU A 280 -28.13 -4.26 -5.35
C LEU A 280 -27.04 -4.92 -6.17
N LEU A 281 -27.21 -4.90 -7.49
CA LEU A 281 -26.32 -5.55 -8.45
C LEU A 281 -25.93 -4.55 -9.53
N ALA A 282 -24.66 -4.52 -9.88
CA ALA A 282 -24.17 -3.79 -11.04
C ALA A 282 -22.97 -4.50 -11.66
N THR A 283 -22.81 -4.37 -12.98
CA THR A 283 -21.65 -4.92 -13.67
C THR A 283 -20.73 -3.81 -14.19
N VAL A 284 -19.43 -4.10 -14.22
CA VAL A 284 -18.41 -3.23 -14.79
C VAL A 284 -17.31 -4.08 -15.42
N TRP A 285 -16.82 -3.65 -16.58
CA TRP A 285 -15.67 -4.28 -17.21
C TRP A 285 -14.38 -3.86 -16.53
N MET A 286 -13.67 -4.81 -15.92
CA MET A 286 -12.37 -4.56 -15.30
C MET A 286 -11.25 -5.01 -16.23
N VAL A 287 -10.09 -4.37 -16.12
CA VAL A 287 -8.87 -4.77 -16.82
C VAL A 287 -7.89 -5.33 -15.80
N ARG A 288 -7.26 -6.46 -16.14
CA ARG A 288 -6.23 -7.09 -15.31
C ARG A 288 -5.13 -6.09 -14.94
N ASP A 289 -4.79 -6.06 -13.65
CA ASP A 289 -3.69 -5.28 -13.05
C ASP A 289 -3.76 -3.77 -13.32
N VAL A 290 -4.95 -3.27 -13.71
CA VAL A 290 -5.23 -1.84 -13.80
C VAL A 290 -5.92 -1.42 -12.51
N MET A 291 -5.26 -0.51 -11.79
CA MET A 291 -5.81 0.05 -10.56
C MET A 291 -6.76 1.20 -10.88
N VAL A 292 -7.99 1.12 -10.37
CA VAL A 292 -9.06 2.11 -10.54
C VAL A 292 -9.58 2.56 -9.19
N ASP A 293 -10.18 3.75 -9.11
CA ASP A 293 -10.83 4.19 -7.89
C ASP A 293 -12.12 3.42 -7.64
N ILE A 294 -12.40 3.18 -6.37
CA ILE A 294 -13.69 2.73 -5.87
C ILE A 294 -14.14 3.75 -4.83
N LYS A 295 -15.42 4.11 -4.89
CA LYS A 295 -16.04 4.99 -3.89
C LYS A 295 -17.42 4.47 -3.55
N ILE A 296 -17.76 4.55 -2.27
CA ILE A 296 -19.07 4.22 -1.76
C ILE A 296 -19.53 5.35 -0.88
N GLU A 297 -20.74 5.82 -1.10
CA GLU A 297 -21.43 6.74 -0.19
C GLU A 297 -22.65 6.02 0.37
N TYR A 298 -22.78 6.10 1.68
CA TYR A 298 -23.84 5.44 2.41
C TYR A 298 -24.51 6.43 3.36
N LYS A 299 -25.83 6.32 3.49
CA LYS A 299 -26.56 6.95 4.59
C LYS A 299 -27.70 6.09 5.12
N THR A 300 -28.03 6.30 6.39
CA THR A 300 -29.28 5.78 7.00
C THR A 300 -29.99 6.86 7.81
N ILE A 301 -31.32 6.77 7.87
CA ILE A 301 -32.14 7.58 8.80
C ILE A 301 -32.55 6.79 10.05
N ALA A 302 -32.27 5.48 10.10
CA ALA A 302 -32.44 4.65 11.28
C ALA A 302 -31.20 4.71 12.19
N ASN A 303 -31.37 4.31 13.45
CA ASN A 303 -30.27 4.16 14.41
C ASN A 303 -29.52 2.82 14.28
N PHE A 304 -29.79 2.06 13.23
CA PHE A 304 -29.12 0.81 12.87
C PHE A 304 -28.91 0.78 11.36
N GLY A 305 -28.02 -0.11 10.91
CA GLY A 305 -27.80 -0.33 9.49
C GLY A 305 -26.77 -1.40 9.25
N SER A 306 -26.66 -1.79 7.99
CA SER A 306 -25.65 -2.74 7.54
C SER A 306 -25.32 -2.49 6.10
N ILE A 307 -24.05 -2.57 5.76
CA ILE A 307 -23.58 -2.61 4.38
C ILE A 307 -22.62 -3.79 4.24
N GLU A 308 -22.77 -4.52 3.16
CA GLU A 308 -21.88 -5.61 2.76
C GLU A 308 -21.63 -5.48 1.26
N LEU A 309 -20.37 -5.51 0.85
CA LEU A 309 -19.96 -5.40 -0.55
C LEU A 309 -19.14 -6.63 -0.92
N SER A 310 -19.68 -7.42 -1.83
CA SER A 310 -18.97 -8.53 -2.47
C SER A 310 -18.87 -8.31 -3.96
N TRP A 311 -17.95 -9.02 -4.61
CA TRP A 311 -17.89 -9.07 -6.07
C TRP A 311 -17.43 -10.42 -6.59
N SER A 312 -17.88 -10.74 -7.80
CA SER A 312 -17.52 -11.97 -8.50
C SER A 312 -17.32 -11.72 -9.98
N SER A 313 -16.69 -12.67 -10.64
CA SER A 313 -16.53 -12.70 -12.09
C SER A 313 -16.50 -14.16 -12.57
N VAL A 314 -16.33 -14.39 -13.87
CA VAL A 314 -16.28 -15.75 -14.42
C VAL A 314 -15.11 -16.56 -13.83
N SER A 315 -13.99 -15.89 -13.61
CA SER A 315 -12.74 -16.48 -13.12
C SER A 315 -12.50 -16.23 -11.62
N GLN A 316 -13.32 -15.40 -10.97
CA GLN A 316 -13.21 -15.09 -9.54
C GLN A 316 -14.51 -15.46 -8.81
N PRO A 317 -14.45 -16.39 -7.83
CA PRO A 317 -15.62 -16.67 -6.99
C PRO A 317 -15.98 -15.43 -6.16
N GLU A 318 -17.24 -15.33 -5.76
CA GLU A 318 -17.70 -14.28 -4.86
C GLU A 318 -16.90 -14.30 -3.55
N GLY A 319 -16.48 -13.12 -3.11
CA GLY A 319 -15.82 -12.89 -1.83
C GLY A 319 -15.89 -11.43 -1.42
#